data_AF-A0A4Z2CPW0-F1
#
_entry.id   AF-A0A4Z2CPW0-F1
#
_cell.length_a   1.000
_cell.length_b   1.000
_cell.length_c   1.000
_cell.angle_alpha   90.00
_cell.angle_beta   90.00
_cell.angle_gamma   90.00
#
_symmetry.space_group_name_H-M   'P 1'
#
loop_
_entity.id
_entity.type
_entity.pdbx_description
1 polymer ?
#
loop_
_entity_poly.entity_id
_entity_poly.type
_entity_poly.pdbx_seq_one_letter_code
_entity_poly.pdbx_strand_id
1 'polypeptide(L)'
;MVFMKKKRSCNTHLRKSTNRSLPGSLGRLQHLQNLISEYQETTVDEHKEQILANLANFSYDSRNGPQLRQLRLVDLFLDCILEPSSVWFKAAFQSISDLKVNEAKTRLAEFAIAGLSNLSASSPLNRQEILNHEHLPCIVACAASPNSSVVVHSLTVLIHLFTHCPNSEDSASLETRFPAIIQIAKKYFESRNQLTDLDPRIPILSQILLEDCCNSTCPY
;
A
#
# COMPACT_ATOMS: atom_id res chain seq x y z
N MET A 1 4.07 54.57 41.68
CA MET A 1 3.93 53.12 41.91
C MET A 1 3.95 52.44 40.55
N VAL A 2 5.10 51.85 40.18
CA VAL A 2 5.38 51.26 38.86
C VAL A 2 4.95 49.79 38.90
N PHE A 3 3.92 49.41 38.14
CA PHE A 3 3.58 47.99 37.97
C PHE A 3 4.33 47.41 36.78
N MET A 4 5.36 46.62 37.08
CA MET A 4 6.14 45.87 36.12
C MET A 4 5.31 44.74 35.48
N LYS A 5 5.27 44.69 34.15
CA LYS A 5 4.80 43.53 33.38
C LYS A 5 5.79 42.36 33.59
N LYS A 6 5.37 41.35 34.35
CA LYS A 6 6.07 40.07 34.46
C LYS A 6 5.91 39.32 33.13
N LYS A 7 6.98 39.22 32.32
CA LYS A 7 7.02 38.37 31.12
C LYS A 7 6.71 36.93 31.55
N ARG A 8 5.57 36.38 31.09
CA ARG A 8 5.32 34.94 31.16
C ARG A 8 6.31 34.28 30.21
N SER A 9 7.35 33.67 30.78
CA SER A 9 8.20 32.74 30.05
C SER A 9 7.32 31.56 29.64
N CYS A 10 6.96 31.49 28.36
CA CYS A 10 6.41 30.29 27.78
C CYS A 10 7.58 29.28 27.73
N ASN A 11 7.69 28.44 28.75
CA ASN A 11 8.48 27.22 28.67
C ASN A 11 7.81 26.33 27.63
N THR A 12 8.15 26.54 26.36
CA THR A 12 8.00 25.50 25.35
C THR A 12 8.87 24.36 25.84
N HIS A 13 8.24 23.30 26.35
CA HIS A 13 8.88 22.02 26.53
C HIS A 13 9.52 21.65 25.19
N LEU A 14 10.82 21.90 25.07
CA LEU A 14 11.68 21.29 24.06
C LEU A 14 11.51 19.79 24.26
N ARG A 15 10.63 19.19 23.44
CA ARG A 15 10.58 17.74 23.29
C ARG A 15 12.00 17.33 22.93
N LYS A 16 12.64 16.57 23.82
CA LYS A 16 13.96 15.99 23.59
C LYS A 16 13.96 15.42 22.16
N SER A 17 14.85 15.94 21.32
CA SER A 17 15.10 15.39 20.00
C SER A 17 15.32 13.89 20.15
N THR A 18 14.36 13.07 19.74
CA THR A 18 14.64 11.67 19.49
C THR A 18 15.77 11.65 18.47
N ASN A 19 16.81 10.82 18.62
CA ASN A 19 17.92 10.65 17.67
C ASN A 19 17.48 10.12 16.28
N ARG A 20 16.20 10.29 15.91
CA ARG A 20 15.62 9.90 14.64
C ARG A 20 15.98 10.95 13.59
N SER A 21 16.51 10.49 12.47
CA SER A 21 16.73 11.33 11.31
C SER A 21 15.42 11.99 10.86
N LEU A 22 15.46 13.28 10.54
CA LEU A 22 14.27 14.03 10.13
C LEU A 22 13.74 13.49 8.79
N PRO A 23 12.42 13.35 8.60
CA PRO A 23 11.84 13.04 7.29
C PRO A 23 12.36 14.00 6.22
N GLY A 24 12.69 13.50 5.03
CA GLY A 24 13.25 14.33 3.97
C GLY A 24 14.75 14.68 4.12
N SER A 25 15.43 14.29 5.19
CA SER A 25 16.86 14.59 5.38
C SER A 25 17.82 13.56 4.75
N LEU A 26 19.08 13.94 4.57
CA LEU A 26 20.16 13.00 4.18
C LEU A 26 20.32 11.87 5.20
N GLY A 27 20.20 12.16 6.50
CA GLY A 27 20.23 11.12 7.53
C GLY A 27 19.05 10.14 7.42
N ARG A 28 17.91 10.58 6.87
CA ARG A 28 16.77 9.70 6.59
C ARG A 28 17.03 8.81 5.38
N LEU A 29 17.63 9.37 4.33
CA LEU A 29 18.06 8.58 3.17
C LEU A 29 19.02 7.47 3.60
N GLN A 30 20.07 7.81 4.36
CA GLN A 30 21.06 6.83 4.83
C GLN A 30 20.42 5.74 5.70
N HIS A 31 19.51 6.12 6.59
CA HIS A 31 18.81 5.15 7.43
C HIS A 31 17.97 4.17 6.61
N LEU A 32 17.19 4.68 5.64
CA LEU A 32 16.39 3.84 4.75
C LEU A 32 17.27 2.94 3.87
N GLN A 33 18.39 3.47 3.38
CA GLN A 33 19.35 2.69 2.61
C GLN A 33 19.94 1.55 3.43
N ASN A 34 20.32 1.80 4.69
CA ASN A 34 20.82 0.76 5.59
C ASN A 34 19.79 -0.36 5.80
N LEU A 35 18.51 -0.02 5.96
CA LEU A 35 17.44 -1.02 6.07
C LEU A 35 17.33 -1.87 4.79
N ILE A 36 17.40 -1.26 3.61
CA ILE A 36 17.34 -2.00 2.34
C ILE A 36 18.57 -2.90 2.17
N SER A 37 19.76 -2.43 2.51
CA SER A 37 20.97 -3.26 2.49
C SER A 37 20.83 -4.46 3.44
N GLU A 38 20.38 -4.23 4.67
CA GLU A 38 20.16 -5.31 5.64
C GLU A 38 19.11 -6.32 5.15
N TYR A 39 18.03 -5.86 4.51
CA TYR A 39 17.02 -6.73 3.89
C TYR A 39 17.62 -7.64 2.81
N GLN A 40 18.55 -7.12 2.01
CA GLN A 40 19.22 -7.85 0.93
C GLN A 40 20.24 -8.86 1.46
N GLU A 41 20.92 -8.52 2.56
CA GLU A 41 22.02 -9.33 3.12
C GLU A 41 21.53 -10.43 4.06
N THR A 42 20.46 -10.19 4.82
CA THR A 42 19.96 -11.16 5.80
C THR A 42 19.35 -12.40 5.12
N THR A 43 19.61 -13.57 5.69
CA THR A 43 18.96 -14.84 5.32
C THR A 43 17.86 -15.23 6.31
N VAL A 44 17.62 -14.42 7.34
CA VAL A 44 16.61 -14.68 8.39
C VAL A 44 15.30 -14.01 8.00
N ASP A 45 14.27 -14.81 7.76
CA ASP A 45 12.96 -14.33 7.31
C ASP A 45 12.32 -13.35 8.29
N GLU A 46 12.41 -13.60 9.60
CA GLU A 46 11.88 -12.69 10.64
C GLU A 46 12.51 -11.29 10.58
N HIS A 47 13.81 -11.19 10.26
CA HIS A 47 14.46 -9.90 10.07
C HIS A 47 13.94 -9.20 8.81
N LYS A 48 13.74 -9.95 7.71
CA LYS A 48 13.14 -9.39 6.49
C LYS A 48 11.76 -8.83 6.76
N GLU A 49 10.93 -9.57 7.49
CA GLU A 49 9.59 -9.16 7.87
C GLU A 49 9.61 -7.87 8.70
N GLN A 50 10.46 -7.79 9.73
CA GLN A 50 10.61 -6.59 10.55
C GLN A 50 11.09 -5.37 9.75
N ILE A 51 12.07 -5.57 8.87
CA ILE A 51 12.59 -4.50 8.02
C ILE A 51 11.51 -4.01 7.05
N LEU A 52 10.80 -4.92 6.40
CA LEU A 52 9.76 -4.58 5.44
C LEU A 52 8.58 -3.87 6.11
N ALA A 53 8.19 -4.30 7.31
CA ALA A 53 7.20 -3.61 8.15
C ALA A 53 7.66 -2.18 8.51
N ASN A 54 8.93 -1.98 8.84
CA ASN A 54 9.50 -0.65 9.09
C ASN A 54 9.43 0.23 7.83
N LEU A 55 9.81 -0.29 6.67
CA LEU A 55 9.73 0.41 5.39
C LEU A 55 8.27 0.79 5.04
N ALA A 56 7.31 -0.10 5.29
CA ALA A 56 5.89 0.17 5.12
C ALA A 56 5.41 1.32 6.03
N ASN A 57 5.87 1.36 7.29
CA ASN A 57 5.58 2.46 8.21
C ASN A 57 6.18 3.81 7.74
N PHE A 58 7.40 3.80 7.20
CA PHE A 58 8.00 5.02 6.64
C PHE A 58 7.25 5.57 5.43
N SER A 59 6.57 4.70 4.68
CA SER A 59 5.79 5.05 3.49
C SER A 59 4.55 5.88 3.78
N TYR A 60 4.11 5.95 5.04
CA TYR A 60 2.96 6.75 5.46
C TYR A 60 3.25 8.27 5.44
N ASP A 61 4.48 8.68 5.77
CA ASP A 61 4.85 10.10 5.84
C ASP A 61 5.33 10.60 4.47
N SER A 62 4.50 11.43 3.83
CA SER A 62 4.75 11.99 2.49
C SER A 62 6.09 12.73 2.35
N ARG A 63 6.65 13.23 3.46
CA ARG A 63 7.97 13.89 3.47
C ARG A 63 9.14 12.94 3.21
N ASN A 64 8.95 11.63 3.37
CA ASN A 64 9.94 10.62 2.99
C ASN A 64 9.90 10.30 1.49
N GLY A 65 8.87 10.74 0.76
CA GLY A 65 8.64 10.40 -0.65
C GLY A 65 9.90 10.52 -1.53
N PRO A 66 10.64 11.64 -1.52
CA PRO A 66 11.85 11.78 -2.34
C PRO A 66 12.89 10.67 -2.09
N GLN A 67 13.15 10.33 -0.83
CA GLN A 67 14.09 9.26 -0.46
C GLN A 67 13.58 7.89 -0.86
N LEU A 68 12.30 7.59 -0.61
CA LEU A 68 11.71 6.28 -0.91
C LEU A 68 11.75 6.02 -2.43
N ARG A 69 11.50 7.05 -3.24
CA ARG A 69 11.62 6.98 -4.71
C ARG A 69 13.06 6.86 -5.17
N GLN A 70 13.98 7.63 -4.59
CA GLN A 70 15.41 7.51 -4.88
C GLN A 70 15.93 6.08 -4.60
N LEU A 71 15.39 5.43 -3.57
CA LEU A 71 15.72 4.06 -3.20
C LEU A 71 14.89 2.99 -3.93
N ARG A 72 14.03 3.38 -4.87
CA ARG A 72 13.17 2.47 -5.66
C ARG A 72 12.33 1.53 -4.78
N LEU A 73 11.74 2.09 -3.72
CA LEU A 73 11.02 1.28 -2.73
C LEU A 73 9.75 0.61 -3.32
N VAL A 74 9.13 1.21 -4.34
CA VAL A 74 7.99 0.61 -5.06
C VAL A 74 8.40 -0.74 -5.65
N ASP A 75 9.57 -0.81 -6.28
CA ASP A 75 10.08 -2.02 -6.92
C ASP A 75 10.30 -3.12 -5.88
N LEU A 76 10.93 -2.78 -4.74
CA LEU A 76 11.12 -3.73 -3.63
C LEU A 76 9.79 -4.32 -3.14
N PHE A 77 8.76 -3.49 -2.97
CA PHE A 77 7.44 -3.97 -2.55
C PHE A 77 6.78 -4.84 -3.63
N LEU A 78 6.91 -4.47 -4.91
CA LEU A 78 6.34 -5.25 -6.01
C LEU A 78 7.03 -6.61 -6.16
N ASP A 79 8.35 -6.68 -6.00
CA ASP A 79 9.12 -7.93 -5.98
C ASP A 79 8.62 -8.88 -4.87
N CYS A 80 8.29 -8.35 -3.70
CA CYS A 80 7.79 -9.13 -2.56
C CYS A 80 6.40 -9.74 -2.81
N ILE A 81 5.56 -9.12 -3.65
CA ILE A 81 4.22 -9.64 -3.97
C ILE A 81 4.18 -10.42 -5.30
N LEU A 82 5.22 -10.35 -6.13
CA LEU A 82 5.23 -10.89 -7.49
C LEU A 82 4.88 -12.39 -7.53
N GLU A 83 5.63 -13.22 -6.81
CA GLU A 83 5.38 -14.67 -6.77
C GLU A 83 4.13 -15.03 -5.96
N PRO A 84 3.89 -14.50 -4.75
CA PRO A 84 2.69 -14.79 -3.98
C PRO A 84 1.38 -14.47 -4.72
N SER A 85 1.31 -13.29 -5.35
CA SER A 85 0.12 -12.85 -6.09
C SER A 85 -0.21 -13.77 -7.27
N SER A 86 0.81 -14.20 -8.03
CA SER A 86 0.64 -15.19 -9.11
C SER A 86 0.08 -16.50 -8.57
N VAL A 87 0.60 -17.01 -7.44
CA VAL A 87 0.10 -18.25 -6.82
C VAL A 87 -1.36 -18.11 -6.40
N TRP A 88 -1.72 -17.03 -5.68
CA TRP A 88 -3.09 -16.80 -5.23
C TRP A 88 -4.06 -16.66 -6.39
N PHE A 89 -3.67 -15.94 -7.44
CA PHE A 89 -4.50 -15.77 -8.63
C PHE A 89 -4.74 -17.10 -9.36
N LYS A 90 -3.68 -17.92 -9.54
CA LYS A 90 -3.81 -19.25 -10.15
C LYS A 90 -4.69 -20.18 -9.30
N ALA A 91 -4.55 -20.15 -7.98
CA ALA A 91 -5.39 -20.95 -7.10
C ALA A 91 -6.88 -20.56 -7.20
N ALA A 92 -7.18 -19.26 -7.32
CA ALA A 92 -8.54 -18.76 -7.41
C ALA A 92 -9.22 -19.01 -8.78
N PHE A 93 -8.45 -18.97 -9.88
CA PHE A 93 -9.01 -18.96 -11.25
C PHE A 93 -8.61 -20.14 -12.14
N GLN A 94 -7.53 -20.86 -11.83
CA GLN A 94 -6.98 -21.92 -12.69
C GLN A 94 -7.04 -23.32 -12.05
N SER A 95 -7.68 -23.45 -10.88
CA SER A 95 -7.86 -24.73 -10.17
C SER A 95 -6.55 -25.50 -9.88
N ILE A 96 -5.41 -24.79 -9.80
CA ILE A 96 -4.12 -25.37 -9.41
C ILE A 96 -4.03 -25.33 -7.87
N SER A 97 -4.26 -26.46 -7.21
CA SER A 97 -4.35 -26.55 -5.74
C SER A 97 -3.02 -26.77 -5.02
N ASP A 98 -1.98 -27.20 -5.74
CA ASP A 98 -0.74 -27.69 -5.12
C ASP A 98 0.29 -26.57 -4.85
N LEU A 99 0.07 -25.39 -5.42
CA LEU A 99 0.93 -24.22 -5.19
C LEU A 99 0.49 -23.51 -3.91
N LYS A 100 1.34 -23.57 -2.88
CA LYS A 100 1.15 -22.82 -1.63
C LYS A 100 2.29 -21.83 -1.44
N VAL A 101 1.94 -20.60 -1.09
CA VAL A 101 2.88 -19.61 -0.59
C VAL A 101 3.17 -19.94 0.87
N ASN A 102 4.44 -19.98 1.26
CA ASN A 102 4.80 -20.22 2.66
C ASN A 102 4.42 -19.00 3.53
N GLU A 103 4.42 -19.18 4.85
CA GLU A 103 3.98 -18.15 5.78
C GLU A 103 4.88 -16.90 5.73
N ALA A 104 6.20 -17.07 5.69
CA ALA A 104 7.16 -15.96 5.61
C ALA A 104 6.93 -15.08 4.38
N LYS A 105 6.79 -15.69 3.19
CA LYS A 105 6.47 -14.98 1.95
C LYS A 105 5.09 -14.33 1.99
N THR A 106 4.12 -14.96 2.65
CA THR A 106 2.79 -14.37 2.85
C THR A 106 2.89 -13.11 3.71
N ARG A 107 3.66 -13.14 4.79
CA ARG A 107 3.89 -11.97 5.66
C ARG A 107 4.67 -10.86 4.94
N LEU A 108 5.71 -11.21 4.17
CA LEU A 108 6.42 -10.23 3.34
C LEU A 108 5.48 -9.56 2.33
N ALA A 109 4.65 -10.35 1.64
CA ALA A 109 3.67 -9.80 0.71
C ALA A 109 2.63 -8.90 1.41
N GLU A 110 2.18 -9.26 2.61
CA GLU A 110 1.28 -8.43 3.43
C GLU A 110 1.90 -7.08 3.79
N PHE A 111 3.14 -7.06 4.28
CA PHE A 111 3.82 -5.80 4.58
C PHE A 111 4.11 -4.98 3.33
N ALA A 112 4.45 -5.63 2.21
CA ALA A 112 4.70 -4.95 0.95
C ALA A 112 3.45 -4.26 0.38
N ILE A 113 2.31 -4.96 0.31
CA ILE A 113 1.06 -4.36 -0.18
C ILE A 113 0.56 -3.28 0.77
N ALA A 114 0.77 -3.42 2.09
CA ALA A 114 0.50 -2.36 3.06
C ALA A 114 1.39 -1.12 2.83
N GLY A 115 2.67 -1.33 2.50
CA GLY A 115 3.60 -0.27 2.09
C GLY A 115 3.13 0.46 0.83
N LEU A 116 2.70 -0.26 -0.21
CA LEU A 116 2.11 0.30 -1.44
C LEU A 116 0.81 1.08 -1.15
N SER A 117 -0.03 0.58 -0.24
CA SER A 117 -1.22 1.28 0.24
C SER A 117 -0.88 2.63 0.87
N ASN A 118 0.17 2.67 1.70
CA ASN A 118 0.66 3.91 2.29
C ASN A 118 1.26 4.87 1.25
N LEU A 119 2.06 4.34 0.31
CA LEU A 119 2.67 5.14 -0.76
C LEU A 119 1.61 5.78 -1.68
N SER A 120 0.60 5.02 -2.09
CA SER A 120 -0.48 5.51 -2.95
C SER A 120 -1.33 6.60 -2.27
N ALA A 121 -1.52 6.52 -0.95
CA ALA A 121 -2.20 7.56 -0.18
C ALA A 121 -1.36 8.84 -0.01
N SER A 122 -0.03 8.72 0.07
CA SER A 122 0.83 9.81 0.55
C SER A 122 1.15 10.90 -0.48
N SER A 123 1.19 10.60 -1.80
CA SER A 123 1.40 11.63 -2.83
C SER A 123 0.97 11.22 -4.25
N PRO A 124 0.61 12.20 -5.11
CA PRO A 124 0.33 11.93 -6.53
C PRO A 124 1.50 11.32 -7.30
N LEU A 125 2.74 11.70 -6.99
CA LEU A 125 3.94 11.16 -7.64
C LEU A 125 4.10 9.67 -7.39
N ASN A 126 3.86 9.21 -6.15
CA ASN A 126 3.92 7.80 -5.82
C ASN A 126 2.80 7.02 -6.53
N ARG A 127 1.59 7.59 -6.63
CA ARG A 127 0.50 6.96 -7.41
C ARG A 127 0.89 6.79 -8.87
N GLN A 128 1.48 7.82 -9.49
CA GLN A 128 1.92 7.75 -10.87
C GLN A 128 3.02 6.71 -11.07
N GLU A 129 3.98 6.62 -10.14
CA GLU A 129 5.02 5.59 -10.17
C GLU A 129 4.44 4.18 -10.11
N ILE A 130 3.51 3.90 -9.18
CA ILE A 130 2.85 2.59 -9.08
C ILE A 130 1.98 2.31 -10.32
N LEU A 131 1.23 3.29 -10.82
CA LEU A 131 0.33 3.13 -11.97
C LEU A 131 1.07 2.78 -13.28
N ASN A 132 2.29 3.31 -13.42
CA ASN A 132 3.16 3.12 -14.58
C ASN A 132 4.08 1.89 -14.45
N HIS A 133 4.14 1.25 -13.28
CA HIS A 133 5.01 0.11 -13.06
C HIS A 133 4.50 -1.14 -13.81
N GLU A 134 5.41 -1.90 -14.43
CA GLU A 134 5.08 -3.08 -15.24
C GLU A 134 4.36 -4.18 -14.42
N HIS A 135 4.74 -4.32 -13.14
CA HIS A 135 4.14 -5.26 -12.18
C HIS A 135 2.86 -4.77 -11.47
N LEU A 136 2.21 -3.69 -11.93
CA LEU A 136 0.87 -3.32 -11.44
C LEU A 136 -0.15 -4.49 -11.44
N PRO A 137 -0.17 -5.43 -12.41
CA PRO A 137 -1.07 -6.58 -12.37
C PRO A 137 -0.93 -7.46 -11.12
N CYS A 138 0.22 -7.44 -10.43
CA CYS A 138 0.42 -8.16 -9.18
C CYS A 138 -0.46 -7.61 -8.05
N ILE A 139 -0.67 -6.28 -8.02
CA ILE A 139 -1.58 -5.63 -7.07
C ILE A 139 -3.01 -6.12 -7.31
N VAL A 140 -3.43 -6.26 -8.57
CA VAL A 140 -4.75 -6.82 -8.93
C VAL A 140 -4.84 -8.29 -8.49
N ALA A 141 -3.80 -9.09 -8.76
CA ALA A 141 -3.76 -10.50 -8.39
C ALA A 141 -3.80 -10.72 -6.86
N CYS A 142 -3.28 -9.78 -6.06
CA CYS A 142 -3.40 -9.82 -4.60
C CYS A 142 -4.85 -9.79 -4.09
N ALA A 143 -5.82 -9.32 -4.86
CA ALA A 143 -7.24 -9.37 -4.48
C ALA A 143 -7.80 -10.80 -4.44
N ALA A 144 -7.07 -11.79 -4.96
CA ALA A 144 -7.40 -13.21 -4.85
C ALA A 144 -6.72 -13.91 -3.65
N SER A 145 -6.00 -13.17 -2.81
CA SER A 145 -5.29 -13.74 -1.66
C SER A 145 -6.25 -14.37 -0.65
N PRO A 146 -5.86 -15.48 0.00
CA PRO A 146 -6.60 -16.02 1.15
C PRO A 146 -6.45 -15.15 2.41
N ASN A 147 -5.52 -14.20 2.43
CA ASN A 147 -5.31 -13.29 3.56
C ASN A 147 -6.13 -12.00 3.36
N SER A 148 -7.11 -11.78 4.23
CA SER A 148 -7.99 -10.60 4.19
C SER A 148 -7.26 -9.26 4.23
N SER A 149 -6.16 -9.14 5.00
CA SER A 149 -5.36 -7.90 5.04
C SER A 149 -4.77 -7.57 3.66
N VAL A 150 -4.27 -8.60 2.95
CA VAL A 150 -3.72 -8.44 1.60
C VAL A 150 -4.79 -7.97 0.62
N VAL A 151 -5.98 -8.57 0.69
CA VAL A 151 -7.13 -8.18 -0.14
C VAL A 151 -7.54 -6.73 0.14
N VAL A 152 -7.66 -6.36 1.41
CA VAL A 152 -8.01 -4.98 1.83
C VAL A 152 -7.02 -3.96 1.28
N HIS A 153 -5.72 -4.22 1.40
CA HIS A 153 -4.68 -3.33 0.89
C HIS A 153 -4.66 -3.28 -0.63
N SER A 154 -4.84 -4.42 -1.31
CA SER A 154 -4.95 -4.49 -2.78
C SER A 154 -6.10 -3.60 -3.28
N LEU A 155 -7.30 -3.78 -2.73
CA LEU A 155 -8.47 -2.96 -3.12
C LEU A 155 -8.23 -1.48 -2.83
N THR A 156 -7.64 -1.16 -1.69
CA THR A 156 -7.34 0.23 -1.29
C THR A 156 -6.35 0.89 -2.25
N VAL A 157 -5.27 0.20 -2.63
CA VAL A 157 -4.32 0.72 -3.63
C VAL A 157 -5.04 0.97 -4.95
N LEU A 158 -5.84 0.02 -5.44
CA LEU A 158 -6.55 0.18 -6.71
C LEU A 158 -7.53 1.35 -6.69
N ILE A 159 -8.25 1.57 -5.57
CA ILE A 159 -9.09 2.75 -5.39
C ILE A 159 -8.24 4.03 -5.48
N HIS A 160 -7.15 4.13 -4.72
CA HIS A 160 -6.28 5.30 -4.78
C HIS A 160 -5.74 5.61 -6.19
N LEU A 161 -5.49 4.57 -7.00
CA LEU A 161 -4.93 4.71 -8.34
C LEU A 161 -5.96 5.03 -9.43
N PHE A 162 -7.20 4.53 -9.28
CA PHE A 162 -8.19 4.53 -10.36
C PHE A 162 -9.48 5.31 -10.07
N THR A 163 -9.68 5.82 -8.84
CA THR A 163 -10.76 6.77 -8.57
C THR A 163 -10.63 7.97 -9.51
N HIS A 164 -11.67 8.20 -10.31
CA HIS A 164 -11.63 9.21 -11.35
C HIS A 164 -11.48 10.61 -10.77
N CYS A 165 -10.54 11.38 -11.34
CA CYS A 165 -10.52 12.81 -11.20
C CYS A 165 -11.34 13.41 -12.36
N PRO A 166 -12.35 14.26 -12.12
CA PRO A 166 -13.24 14.80 -13.15
C PRO A 166 -12.55 15.56 -14.30
N ASN A 167 -11.24 15.82 -14.19
CA ASN A 167 -10.45 16.65 -15.12
C ASN A 167 -9.44 15.85 -15.97
N SER A 168 -9.45 14.52 -15.93
CA SER A 168 -8.54 13.70 -16.75
C SER A 168 -9.32 12.90 -17.80
N GLU A 169 -9.27 13.34 -19.05
CA GLU A 169 -10.02 12.74 -20.16
C GLU A 169 -9.42 11.42 -20.70
N ASP A 170 -8.23 11.00 -20.25
CA ASP A 170 -7.43 9.99 -20.96
C ASP A 170 -6.90 8.79 -20.14
N SER A 171 -7.35 8.58 -18.90
CA SER A 171 -6.93 7.37 -18.17
C SER A 171 -7.83 6.19 -18.51
N ALA A 172 -7.30 5.17 -19.19
CA ALA A 172 -7.99 3.89 -19.41
C ALA A 172 -8.57 3.37 -18.08
N SER A 173 -9.90 3.13 -18.06
CA SER A 173 -10.62 2.73 -16.85
C SER A 173 -10.08 1.42 -16.27
N LEU A 174 -10.21 1.25 -14.94
CA LEU A 174 -9.82 0.04 -14.24
C LEU A 174 -10.45 -1.21 -14.88
N GLU A 175 -11.72 -1.09 -15.30
CA GLU A 175 -12.48 -2.15 -15.95
C GLU A 175 -11.85 -2.59 -17.27
N THR A 176 -11.42 -1.65 -18.11
CA THR A 176 -10.81 -1.97 -19.41
C THR A 176 -9.44 -2.62 -19.23
N ARG A 177 -8.64 -2.12 -18.29
CA ARG A 177 -7.26 -2.60 -18.07
C ARG A 177 -7.24 -3.94 -17.33
N PHE A 178 -8.16 -4.15 -16.39
CA PHE A 178 -8.13 -5.29 -15.47
C PHE A 178 -9.54 -5.86 -15.19
N PRO A 179 -10.23 -6.47 -16.17
CA PRO A 179 -11.61 -6.95 -15.99
C PRO A 179 -11.75 -8.01 -14.87
N ALA A 180 -10.69 -8.74 -14.55
CA ALA A 180 -10.68 -9.71 -13.46
C ALA A 180 -10.98 -9.07 -12.09
N ILE A 181 -10.51 -7.84 -11.82
CA ILE A 181 -10.79 -7.20 -10.53
C ILE A 181 -12.28 -6.88 -10.35
N ILE A 182 -12.97 -6.58 -11.45
CA ILE A 182 -14.40 -6.28 -11.44
C ILE A 182 -15.19 -7.53 -11.04
N GLN A 183 -14.80 -8.69 -11.56
CA GLN A 183 -15.40 -9.97 -11.20
C GLN A 183 -15.15 -10.31 -9.72
N ILE A 184 -13.94 -10.09 -9.23
CA ILE A 184 -13.58 -10.29 -7.81
C ILE A 184 -14.40 -9.37 -6.90
N ALA A 185 -14.46 -8.08 -7.21
CA ALA A 185 -15.18 -7.08 -6.42
C ALA A 185 -16.69 -7.38 -6.38
N LYS A 186 -17.30 -7.74 -7.51
CA LYS A 186 -18.72 -8.16 -7.56
C LYS A 186 -18.97 -9.36 -6.65
N LYS A 187 -18.13 -10.40 -6.72
CA LYS A 187 -18.23 -11.58 -5.85
C LYS A 187 -18.16 -11.22 -4.37
N TYR A 188 -17.20 -10.38 -3.97
CA TYR A 188 -17.10 -9.94 -2.57
C TYR A 188 -18.30 -9.11 -2.13
N PHE A 189 -18.78 -8.19 -2.96
CA PHE A 189 -19.95 -7.37 -2.66
C PHE A 189 -21.22 -8.22 -2.50
N GLU A 190 -21.45 -9.20 -3.36
CA GLU A 190 -22.58 -10.13 -3.29
C GLU A 190 -22.51 -11.03 -2.05
N SER A 191 -21.29 -11.41 -1.65
CA SER A 191 -21.03 -12.28 -0.51
C SER A 191 -21.19 -11.59 0.86
N ARG A 192 -21.41 -10.26 0.91
CA ARG A 192 -21.42 -9.45 2.14
C ARG A 192 -22.38 -9.93 3.25
N ASN A 193 -23.45 -10.62 2.87
CA ASN A 193 -24.47 -11.14 3.79
C ASN A 193 -24.35 -12.66 4.01
N GLN A 194 -23.43 -13.33 3.33
CA GLN A 194 -23.35 -14.80 3.27
C GLN A 194 -22.14 -15.38 4.02
N LEU A 195 -20.99 -14.68 3.99
CA LEU A 195 -19.79 -15.13 4.68
C LEU A 195 -19.60 -14.37 6.00
N THR A 196 -19.82 -15.06 7.12
CA THR A 196 -19.60 -14.52 8.48
C THR A 196 -18.13 -14.24 8.79
N ASP A 197 -17.22 -14.94 8.12
CA ASP A 197 -15.77 -14.89 8.39
C ASP A 197 -15.03 -13.93 7.45
N LEU A 198 -15.74 -13.27 6.52
CA LEU A 198 -15.13 -12.28 5.63
C LEU A 198 -14.87 -10.97 6.39
N ASP A 199 -13.70 -10.38 6.20
CA ASP A 199 -13.39 -9.07 6.78
C ASP A 199 -14.41 -8.02 6.27
N PRO A 200 -15.11 -7.30 7.16
CA PRO A 200 -16.20 -6.41 6.78
C PRO A 200 -15.77 -5.25 5.87
N ARG A 201 -14.47 -4.93 5.82
CA ARG A 201 -13.92 -3.90 4.93
C ARG A 201 -13.92 -4.33 3.48
N ILE A 202 -13.76 -5.63 3.19
CA ILE A 202 -13.65 -6.15 1.82
C ILE A 202 -14.89 -5.83 0.98
N PRO A 203 -16.14 -6.15 1.40
CA PRO A 203 -17.32 -5.80 0.61
C PRO A 203 -17.52 -4.29 0.48
N ILE A 204 -17.15 -3.50 1.50
CA ILE A 204 -17.23 -2.02 1.45
C ILE A 204 -16.26 -1.46 0.41
N LEU A 205 -15.00 -1.89 0.44
CA LEU A 205 -13.99 -1.47 -0.53
C LEU A 205 -14.34 -1.96 -1.94
N SER A 206 -14.92 -3.15 -2.07
CA SER A 206 -15.39 -3.67 -3.36
C SER A 206 -16.51 -2.81 -3.94
N GLN A 207 -17.44 -2.34 -3.10
CA GLN A 207 -18.48 -1.40 -3.51
C GLN A 207 -17.87 -0.08 -4.00
N ILE A 208 -16.97 0.53 -3.20
CA ILE A 208 -16.28 1.78 -3.57
C ILE A 208 -15.54 1.62 -4.90
N LEU A 209 -14.83 0.51 -5.10
CA LEU A 209 -14.11 0.24 -6.35
C LEU A 209 -15.08 0.17 -7.55
N LEU A 210 -16.21 -0.51 -7.40
CA LEU A 210 -17.23 -0.60 -8.46
C LEU A 210 -17.89 0.74 -8.75
N GLU A 211 -18.13 1.56 -7.72
CA GLU A 211 -18.78 2.86 -7.85
C GLU A 211 -17.83 3.93 -8.40
N ASP A 212 -16.64 4.07 -7.82
CA ASP A 212 -15.75 5.23 -8.05
C ASP A 212 -14.70 4.99 -9.14
N CYS A 213 -14.38 3.72 -9.45
CA CYS A 213 -13.34 3.38 -10.43
C CYS A 213 -13.91 2.85 -11.76
N CYS A 214 -15.19 2.48 -11.79
CA CYS A 214 -15.83 1.86 -12.96
C CYS A 214 -17.00 2.70 -13.52
N ASN A 215 -17.75 3.41 -12.67
CA ASN A 215 -18.83 4.24 -13.16
C ASN A 215 -18.27 5.60 -13.61
N SER A 216 -18.35 5.87 -14.91
CA SER A 216 -18.06 7.20 -15.47
C SER A 216 -19.13 8.25 -15.16
N THR A 217 -20.10 7.94 -14.30
CA THR A 217 -21.22 8.83 -14.01
C THR A 217 -20.85 9.83 -12.93
N CYS A 218 -20.47 11.04 -13.35
CA CYS A 218 -20.57 12.25 -12.53
C CYS A 218 -21.94 12.27 -11.82
N PRO A 219 -22.02 12.27 -10.48
CA PRO A 219 -23.24 12.70 -9.83
C PRO A 219 -23.38 14.21 -10.11
N TYR A 220 -24.53 14.56 -10.66
CA TYR A 220 -24.97 15.92 -11.00
C TYR A 220 -24.70 16.95 -9.90
#